data_AF-A0A7X7JL49-F1
#
_entry.id   AF-A0A7X7JL49-F1
#
_cell.length_a   1.000
_cell.length_b   1.000
_cell.length_c   1.000
_cell.angle_alpha   90.00
_cell.angle_beta   90.00
_cell.angle_gamma   90.00
#
_symmetry.space_group_name_H-M   'P 1'
#
loop_
_entity.id
_entity.type
_entity.pdbx_description
1 polymer ?
#
loop_
_entity_poly.entity_id
_entity_poly.type
_entity_poly.pdbx_seq_one_letter_code
_entity_poly.pdbx_strand_id
1 'polypeptide(L)'
;MTAPTASKAPRDEHLDLFCTRIGESSADQSPAGPLWEVTVAPGWVPPLLAPFFDQHGETAPMLLDLEDLDHFMKSRGASYEKRISTLGDVQLSARGSAAHELVRWLATAFSSGVRRPRS
;
A
#
# COMPACT_ATOMS: atom_id res chain seq x y z
N MET A 1 -19.66 1.22 42.91
CA MET A 1 -20.04 1.27 41.48
C MET A 1 -18.78 1.59 40.70
N THR A 2 -18.16 0.61 40.07
CA THR A 2 -16.88 0.77 39.36
C THR A 2 -17.18 0.65 37.87
N ALA A 3 -16.95 1.72 37.12
CA ALA A 3 -17.13 1.74 35.67
C ALA A 3 -16.12 0.78 35.00
N PRO A 4 -16.52 0.02 33.97
CA PRO A 4 -15.55 -0.72 33.19
C PRO A 4 -14.77 0.27 32.31
N THR A 5 -13.47 0.39 32.58
CA THR A 5 -12.52 0.98 31.64
C THR A 5 -12.63 0.18 30.34
N ALA A 6 -13.18 0.82 29.30
CA ALA A 6 -13.15 0.28 27.95
C ALA A 6 -11.68 0.14 27.55
N SER A 7 -11.13 -1.07 27.74
CA SER A 7 -9.86 -1.47 27.19
C SER A 7 -10.04 -1.41 25.68
N LYS A 8 -9.58 -0.30 25.09
CA LYS A 8 -9.44 -0.16 23.64
C LYS A 8 -8.51 -1.28 23.24
N ALA A 9 -9.07 -2.38 22.74
CA ALA A 9 -8.30 -3.48 22.19
C ALA A 9 -7.22 -2.87 21.29
N PRO A 10 -5.96 -3.33 21.34
CA PRO A 10 -4.98 -2.89 20.36
C PRO A 10 -5.65 -3.12 19.02
N ARG A 11 -5.86 -2.04 18.26
CA ARG A 11 -6.29 -2.20 16.86
C ARG A 11 -5.26 -3.16 16.30
N ASP A 12 -5.69 -4.28 15.77
CA ASP A 12 -4.79 -5.18 15.06
C ASP A 12 -4.18 -4.29 13.97
N GLU A 13 -2.93 -3.85 14.16
CA GLU A 13 -2.24 -2.91 13.26
C GLU A 13 -1.79 -3.69 12.04
N HIS A 14 -2.75 -4.32 11.40
CA HIS A 14 -2.61 -5.17 10.26
C HIS A 14 -3.03 -4.36 9.05
N LEU A 15 -2.10 -4.20 8.12
CA LEU A 15 -2.36 -3.58 6.83
C LEU A 15 -2.30 -4.65 5.75
N ASP A 16 -3.39 -4.78 5.02
CA ASP A 16 -3.49 -5.59 3.81
C ASP A 16 -3.77 -4.67 2.62
N LEU A 17 -2.93 -4.80 1.59
CA LEU A 17 -3.03 -4.04 0.36
C LEU A 17 -3.06 -4.97 -0.83
N PHE A 18 -3.84 -4.59 -1.81
CA PHE A 18 -3.94 -5.24 -3.10
C PHE A 18 -3.47 -4.25 -4.15
N CYS A 19 -2.39 -4.58 -4.84
CA CYS A 19 -1.85 -3.83 -5.96
C CYS A 19 -2.28 -4.56 -7.23
N THR A 20 -3.29 -4.02 -7.91
CA THR A 20 -3.78 -4.53 -9.18
C THR A 20 -2.99 -3.87 -10.31
N ARG A 21 -2.45 -4.67 -11.23
CA ARG A 21 -1.66 -4.14 -12.33
C ARG A 21 -2.60 -3.57 -13.40
N ILE A 22 -2.46 -2.29 -13.72
CA ILE A 22 -3.28 -1.60 -14.73
C ILE A 22 -2.44 -1.37 -15.99
N GLY A 23 -2.89 -1.92 -17.12
CA GLY A 23 -2.26 -1.78 -18.44
C GLY A 23 -1.59 -3.06 -18.94
N GLU A 24 -1.74 -3.34 -20.24
CA GLU A 24 -1.22 -4.54 -20.86
C GLU A 24 0.29 -4.46 -21.09
N SER A 25 0.96 -5.57 -20.80
CA SER A 25 2.30 -5.90 -21.27
C SER A 25 2.31 -6.02 -22.80
N SER A 26 2.20 -4.90 -23.52
CA SER A 26 2.19 -4.91 -24.98
C SER A 26 3.32 -4.04 -25.51
N ALA A 27 4.54 -4.60 -25.52
CA ALA A 27 5.77 -4.19 -26.21
C ALA A 27 6.30 -2.74 -26.05
N ASP A 28 5.50 -1.82 -25.52
CA ASP A 28 5.85 -0.44 -25.20
C ASP A 28 6.20 -0.42 -23.72
N GLN A 29 7.47 -0.70 -23.46
CA GLN A 29 8.08 -0.44 -22.17
C GLN A 29 7.98 1.06 -21.92
N SER A 30 6.92 1.51 -21.24
CA SER A 30 6.97 2.80 -20.57
C SER A 30 8.25 2.76 -19.72
N PRO A 31 9.22 3.67 -19.95
CA PRO A 31 10.51 3.63 -19.24
C PRO A 31 10.35 3.80 -17.72
N ALA A 32 9.13 4.12 -17.27
CA ALA A 32 8.79 4.35 -15.89
C ALA A 32 8.24 3.11 -15.14
N GLY A 33 7.98 1.98 -15.83
CA GLY A 33 7.51 0.73 -15.21
C GLY A 33 5.98 0.54 -15.21
N PRO A 34 5.47 -0.51 -14.53
CA PRO A 34 4.04 -0.82 -14.48
C PRO A 34 3.24 0.17 -13.62
N LEU A 35 2.00 0.45 -14.04
CA LEU A 35 1.03 1.19 -13.23
C LEU A 35 0.25 0.22 -12.33
N TRP A 36 0.01 0.66 -11.11
CA TRP A 36 -0.67 -0.07 -10.06
C TRP A 36 -1.85 0.74 -9.55
N GLU A 37 -3.00 0.10 -9.45
CA GLU A 37 -4.09 0.55 -8.61
C GLU A 37 -3.96 -0.13 -7.26
N VAL A 38 -3.94 0.66 -6.18
CA VAL A 38 -3.80 0.12 -4.83
C VAL A 38 -5.15 0.19 -4.14
N THR A 39 -5.59 -0.95 -3.60
CA THR A 39 -6.77 -1.06 -2.75
C THR A 39 -6.34 -1.50 -1.36
N VAL A 40 -6.97 -0.95 -0.31
CA VAL A 40 -6.77 -1.42 1.07
C VAL A 40 -7.91 -2.35 1.50
N ALA A 41 -7.57 -3.48 2.11
CA ALA A 41 -8.55 -4.44 2.62
C ALA A 41 -9.36 -3.85 3.80
N PRO A 42 -10.61 -4.30 4.01
CA PRO A 42 -11.64 -3.46 4.59
C PRO A 42 -11.47 -3.25 6.09
N GLY A 43 -11.56 -1.99 6.51
CA GLY A 43 -11.82 -1.61 7.90
C GLY A 43 -10.94 -0.48 8.41
N TRP A 44 -9.80 -0.22 7.75
CA TRP A 44 -8.91 0.83 8.20
C TRP A 44 -7.97 1.32 7.09
N VAL A 45 -8.20 2.55 6.63
CA VAL A 45 -7.17 3.31 5.92
C VAL A 45 -6.30 4.00 6.98
N PRO A 46 -4.97 3.76 7.01
CA PRO A 46 -4.08 4.48 7.89
C PRO A 46 -4.20 6.00 7.67
N PRO A 47 -4.23 6.85 8.72
CA PRO A 47 -4.44 8.29 8.56
C PRO A 47 -3.45 8.99 7.62
N LEU A 48 -2.22 8.47 7.52
CA LEU A 48 -1.19 8.96 6.60
C LEU A 48 -1.51 8.67 5.13
N LEU A 49 -2.31 7.63 4.87
CA LEU A 49 -2.72 7.23 3.53
C LEU A 49 -4.09 7.79 3.13
N ALA A 50 -4.92 8.17 4.11
CA ALA A 50 -6.28 8.65 3.88
C ALA A 50 -6.43 9.72 2.77
N PRO A 51 -5.50 10.67 2.56
CA PRO A 51 -5.61 11.65 1.48
C PRO A 51 -5.46 11.07 0.05
N PHE A 52 -4.91 9.86 -0.09
CA PHE A 52 -4.58 9.25 -1.38
C PHE A 52 -5.58 8.18 -1.83
N PHE A 53 -6.44 7.74 -0.92
CA PHE A 53 -7.50 6.78 -1.18
C PHE A 53 -8.85 7.48 -1.29
N ASP A 54 -9.72 6.95 -2.15
CA ASP A 54 -11.09 7.40 -2.26
C ASP A 54 -12.00 6.75 -1.19
N GLN A 55 -13.31 6.98 -1.31
CA GLN A 55 -14.31 6.43 -0.39
C GLN A 55 -14.43 4.89 -0.43
N HIS A 56 -13.92 4.25 -1.48
CA HIS A 56 -13.90 2.80 -1.65
C HIS A 56 -12.60 2.19 -1.13
N GLY A 57 -11.64 3.02 -0.72
CA GLY A 57 -10.32 2.55 -0.31
C GLY A 57 -9.45 2.17 -1.51
N GLU A 58 -9.66 2.84 -2.65
CA GLU A 58 -8.90 2.68 -3.89
C GLU A 58 -8.09 3.94 -4.21
N THR A 59 -6.89 3.77 -4.79
CA THR A 59 -6.09 4.89 -5.30
C THR A 59 -6.30 5.07 -6.80
N ALA A 60 -6.01 6.26 -7.34
CA ALA A 60 -5.78 6.37 -8.77
C ALA A 60 -4.58 5.51 -9.21
N PRO A 61 -4.54 5.01 -10.46
CA PRO A 61 -3.40 4.26 -10.97
C PRO A 61 -2.10 5.05 -10.89
N MET A 62 -1.03 4.41 -10.41
CA MET A 62 0.25 5.07 -10.19
C MET A 62 1.45 4.14 -10.34
N LEU A 63 2.62 4.73 -10.57
CA LEU A 63 3.86 3.98 -10.64
C LEU A 63 4.32 3.60 -9.23
N LEU A 64 4.55 2.31 -9.01
CA LEU A 64 5.13 1.79 -7.78
C LEU A 64 6.29 0.87 -8.14
N ASP A 65 7.42 1.14 -7.52
CA ASP A 65 8.58 0.28 -7.55
C ASP A 65 8.51 -0.70 -6.38
N LEU A 66 7.94 -1.88 -6.63
CA LEU A 66 7.80 -2.91 -5.61
C LEU A 66 9.13 -3.60 -5.27
N GLU A 67 10.21 -3.36 -6.03
CA GLU A 67 11.57 -3.79 -5.68
C GLU A 67 12.21 -2.81 -4.70
N ASP A 68 12.00 -1.51 -4.88
CA ASP A 68 12.36 -0.48 -3.90
C ASP A 68 11.68 -0.73 -2.55
N LEU A 69 10.40 -1.16 -2.56
CA LEU A 69 9.70 -1.58 -1.34
C LEU A 69 10.44 -2.71 -0.61
N ASP A 70 10.87 -3.76 -1.34
CA ASP A 70 11.60 -4.89 -0.75
C ASP A 70 12.90 -4.41 -0.08
N HIS A 71 13.62 -3.51 -0.75
CA HIS A 71 14.84 -2.92 -0.21
C HIS A 71 14.55 -2.06 1.04
N PHE A 72 13.53 -1.20 0.97
CA PHE A 72 13.11 -0.33 2.07
C PHE A 72 12.75 -1.15 3.31
N MET A 73 11.88 -2.16 3.18
CA MET A 73 11.44 -3.00 4.28
C MET A 73 12.61 -3.77 4.91
N LYS A 74 13.48 -4.35 4.07
CA LYS A 74 14.69 -5.05 4.53
C LYS A 74 15.64 -4.14 5.30
N SER A 75 15.87 -2.92 4.82
CA SER A 75 16.75 -1.95 5.49
C SER A 75 16.26 -1.55 6.89
N ARG A 76 14.95 -1.64 7.12
CA ARG A 76 14.29 -1.34 8.39
C ARG A 76 14.14 -2.56 9.30
N GLY A 77 14.53 -3.75 8.84
CA GLY A 77 14.25 -5.00 9.53
C GLY A 77 12.75 -5.29 9.68
N ALA A 78 11.93 -4.74 8.78
CA ALA A 78 10.47 -4.88 8.81
C ALA A 78 10.05 -6.11 8.00
N SER A 79 9.46 -7.10 8.69
CA SER A 79 8.94 -8.31 8.06
C SER A 79 7.53 -8.08 7.54
N TYR A 80 7.31 -8.44 6.27
CA TYR A 80 6.01 -8.40 5.64
C TYR A 80 5.84 -9.58 4.68
N GLU A 81 4.60 -9.89 4.33
CA GLU A 81 4.27 -10.92 3.35
C GLU A 81 3.92 -10.27 2.01
N LYS A 82 4.55 -10.77 0.94
CA LYS A 82 4.30 -10.38 -0.45
C LYS A 82 3.87 -11.62 -1.22
N ARG A 83 2.64 -11.63 -1.72
CA ARG A 83 2.11 -12.69 -2.59
C ARG A 83 1.88 -12.13 -3.98
N ILE A 84 2.39 -12.81 -4.99
CA ILE A 84 2.22 -12.43 -6.39
C ILE A 84 1.25 -13.42 -7.02
N SER A 85 0.18 -12.90 -7.63
CA SER A 85 -0.82 -13.70 -8.34
C SER A 85 -0.27 -14.19 -9.68
N THR A 86 -0.95 -15.17 -10.29
CA THR A 86 -0.61 -15.65 -11.64
C THR A 86 -0.77 -14.57 -12.72
N LEU A 87 -1.61 -13.56 -12.46
CA LEU A 87 -1.83 -12.42 -13.35
C LEU A 87 -0.83 -11.28 -13.10
N GLY A 88 0.03 -11.42 -12.09
CA GLY A 88 1.03 -10.42 -11.72
C GLY A 88 0.53 -9.35 -10.75
N ASP A 89 -0.68 -9.49 -10.21
CA ASP A 89 -1.15 -8.66 -9.10
C ASP A 89 -0.36 -8.99 -7.84
N VAL A 90 -0.25 -8.02 -6.93
CA VAL A 90 0.54 -8.18 -5.71
C VAL A 90 -0.31 -7.89 -4.49
N GLN A 91 -0.36 -8.84 -3.57
CA GLN A 91 -0.91 -8.64 -2.24
C GLN A 91 0.25 -8.41 -1.25
N LEU A 92 0.15 -7.34 -0.48
CA LEU A 92 1.10 -6.97 0.56
C LEU A 92 0.40 -7.04 1.91
N SER A 93 1.01 -7.69 2.89
CA SER A 93 0.46 -7.85 4.23
C SER A 93 1.52 -7.60 5.28
N ALA A 94 1.25 -6.71 6.22
CA ALA A 94 2.18 -6.38 7.30
C ALA A 94 1.45 -6.13 8.62
N ARG A 95 2.13 -6.39 9.74
CA ARG A 95 1.56 -6.22 11.10
C ARG A 95 2.46 -5.37 12.00
N GLY A 96 1.85 -4.67 12.95
CA GLY A 96 2.54 -3.90 13.99
C GLY A 96 3.48 -2.85 13.41
N SER A 97 4.76 -2.88 13.82
CA SER A 97 5.78 -1.93 13.32
C SER A 97 6.01 -2.05 11.81
N ALA A 98 5.90 -3.25 11.23
CA ALA A 98 6.07 -3.44 9.80
C ALA A 98 4.92 -2.80 9.00
N ALA A 99 3.70 -2.81 9.53
CA ALA A 99 2.58 -2.10 8.91
C ALA A 99 2.85 -0.59 8.86
N HIS A 100 3.43 -0.02 9.92
CA HIS A 100 3.80 1.40 9.94
C HIS A 100 4.88 1.76 8.92
N GLU A 101 5.89 0.92 8.76
CA GLU A 101 6.93 1.13 7.74
C GLU A 101 6.34 1.01 6.33
N LEU A 102 5.45 0.05 6.09
CA LEU A 102 4.73 -0.09 4.82
C LEU A 102 3.88 1.16 4.52
N VAL A 103 3.15 1.67 5.51
CA VAL A 103 2.40 2.94 5.41
C VAL A 103 3.32 4.11 5.07
N ARG A 104 4.47 4.20 5.72
CA ARG A 104 5.44 5.29 5.51
C ARG A 104 6.02 5.25 4.10
N TRP A 105 6.36 4.06 3.61
CA TRP A 105 6.83 3.88 2.25
C TRP A 105 5.76 4.31 1.23
N LEU A 106 4.52 3.84 1.38
CA LEU A 106 3.41 4.22 0.51
C LEU A 106 3.12 5.71 0.53
N ALA A 107 3.06 6.33 1.70
CA ALA A 107 2.85 7.77 1.80
C ALA A 107 3.95 8.56 1.07
N THR A 108 5.19 8.05 1.12
CA THR A 108 6.33 8.64 0.40
C THR A 108 6.18 8.44 -1.11
N ALA A 109 5.88 7.22 -1.56
CA ALA A 109 5.66 6.89 -2.97
C ALA A 109 4.47 7.69 -3.56
N PHE A 110 3.40 7.86 -2.78
CA PHE A 110 2.23 8.60 -3.20
C PHE A 110 2.50 10.11 -3.28
N SER A 111 3.30 10.63 -2.36
CA SER A 111 3.71 12.04 -2.36
C SER A 111 4.72 12.34 -3.47
N SER A 112 5.60 11.40 -3.82
CA SER A 112 6.58 11.56 -4.90
C SER A 112 5.97 11.36 -6.29
N GLY A 113 4.88 10.59 -6.37
CA GLY A 113 4.17 10.22 -7.60
C GLY A 113 3.13 11.21 -8.12
N VAL A 114 3.03 12.44 -7.59
CA VAL A 114 2.18 13.48 -8.20
C VAL A 114 2.84 14.01 -9.48
N ARG A 115 2.80 13.22 -10.54
CA ARG A 115 2.78 13.71 -11.92
C ARG A 115 1.59 13.08 -12.61
N ARG A 116 0.40 13.64 -12.36
CA ARG A 116 -0.70 13.53 -13.32
C ARG A 116 -0.17 14.00 -14.68
N PRO A 117 -0.27 13.24 -15.77
CA PRO A 117 -0.38 13.89 -17.06
C PRO A 117 -1.61 14.79 -16.99
N ARG A 118 -1.40 16.11 -17.14
CA ARG A 118 -2.47 17.07 -17.35
C ARG A 118 -3.17 16.71 -18.65
N SER A 119 -4.50 16.64 -18.56
CA SER A 119 -5.51 17.00 -19.58
C SER A 119 -5.27 16.57 -21.02
#